data_AF-A0A9X2EB94-F1
#
_entry.id   AF-A0A9X2EB94-F1
#
_cell.length_a   1.000
_cell.length_b   1.000
_cell.length_c   1.000
_cell.angle_alpha   90.00
_cell.angle_beta   90.00
_cell.angle_gamma   90.00
#
_symmetry.space_group_name_H-M   'P 1'
#
loop_
_entity.id
_entity.type
_entity.pdbx_description
1 polymer ?
#
loop_
_entity_poly.entity_id
_entity_poly.type
_entity_poly.pdbx_seq_one_letter_code
_entity_poly.pdbx_strand_id
1 'polypeptide(L)' 'AAAGSSFTMLRFADPEVPDVVYLEQLTSALYLDRRADLELYRVVMERLVVQAETPERSRELLREKAELL' A
#
# COMPACT_ATOMS: atom_id res chain seq x y z
N ALA A 1 -9.27 -16.22 5.82
CA ALA A 1 -8.80 -14.84 5.59
C ALA A 1 -8.62 -14.70 4.09
N ALA A 2 -9.20 -13.68 3.45
CA ALA A 2 -8.92 -13.40 2.04
C ALA A 2 -7.40 -13.32 1.87
N ALA A 3 -6.84 -14.04 0.91
CA ALA A 3 -5.47 -13.78 0.47
C ALA A 3 -5.38 -12.27 0.22
N GLY A 4 -4.62 -11.55 1.04
CA GLY A 4 -4.61 -10.09 1.05
C GLY A 4 -4.18 -9.60 -0.32
N SER A 5 -5.13 -9.17 -1.15
CA SER A 5 -4.82 -8.59 -2.44
C SER A 5 -4.00 -7.33 -2.20
N SER A 6 -2.88 -7.17 -2.90
CA SER A 6 -2.15 -5.92 -2.93
C SER A 6 -3.06 -4.81 -3.47
N PHE A 7 -2.78 -3.58 -3.04
CA PHE A 7 -3.36 -2.38 -3.60
C PHE A 7 -2.29 -1.30 -3.67
N THR A 8 -2.50 -0.35 -4.57
CA THR A 8 -1.63 0.82 -4.70
C THR A 8 -2.45 2.07 -4.41
N MET A 9 -1.96 2.92 -3.52
CA MET A 9 -2.55 4.23 -3.25
C MET A 9 -1.73 5.29 -3.96
N LEU A 10 -2.35 6.00 -4.91
CA LEU A 10 -1.76 7.11 -5.65
C LEU A 10 -2.21 8.41 -4.99
N ARG A 11 -1.23 9.19 -4.51
CA ARG A 11 -1.48 10.48 -3.87
C ARG A 11 -0.79 11.58 -4.66
N PHE A 12 -1.55 12.59 -5.05
CA PHE A 12 -1.06 13.65 -5.93
C PHE A 12 -0.75 14.91 -5.13
N ALA A 13 0.25 15.66 -5.57
CA ALA A 13 0.62 16.93 -4.93
C ALA A 13 -0.33 18.08 -5.29
N ASP A 14 -0.99 17.96 -6.45
CA ASP A 14 -2.02 18.90 -6.89
C ASP A 14 -3.35 18.59 -6.18
N PRO A 15 -3.89 19.52 -5.36
CA PRO A 15 -5.13 19.29 -4.62
C PRO A 15 -6.37 19.14 -5.51
N GLU A 16 -6.32 19.60 -6.76
CA GLU A 16 -7.41 19.44 -7.72
C GLU A 16 -7.48 18.00 -8.29
N VAL A 17 -6.42 17.20 -8.08
CA VAL A 17 -6.36 15.80 -8.49
C VAL A 17 -6.69 14.91 -7.30
N PRO A 18 -7.77 14.11 -7.35
CA PRO A 18 -8.14 13.24 -6.24
C PRO A 18 -7.12 12.11 -6.07
N ASP A 19 -6.87 11.73 -4.81
CA ASP A 19 -6.18 10.49 -4.48
C ASP A 19 -6.98 9.30 -5.05
N VAL A 20 -6.30 8.23 -5.46
CA VAL A 20 -6.94 7.05 -6.06
C VAL A 20 -6.33 5.77 -5.48
N VAL A 21 -7.17 4.79 -5.18
CA VAL A 21 -6.73 3.42 -4.93
C VAL A 21 -6.88 2.60 -6.20
N TYR A 22 -5.76 2.02 -6.63
CA TYR A 22 -5.67 1.08 -7.74
C TYR A 22 -5.67 -0.36 -7.21
N LEU A 23 -6.61 -1.14 -7.72
CA LEU A 23 -6.71 -2.58 -7.46
C LEU A 23 -6.48 -3.33 -8.78
N GLU A 24 -5.39 -4.10 -8.82
CA GLU A 24 -5.08 -4.95 -9.96
C GLU A 24 -5.92 -6.23 -9.91
N GLN A 25 -6.45 -6.63 -11.07
CA GLN A 25 -7.15 -7.88 -11.28
C GLN A 25 -6.51 -8.61 -12.47
N LEU A 26 -6.80 -9.91 -12.62
CA LEU A 26 -6.15 -10.76 -13.62
C LEU A 26 -6.21 -10.22 -15.06
N THR A 27 -7.28 -9.52 -15.41
CA THR A 27 -7.51 -8.98 -16.77
C THR A 27 -8.03 -7.55 -16.76
N SER A 28 -8.00 -6.86 -15.61
CA SER A 28 -8.63 -5.55 -15.43
C SER A 28 -8.03 -4.80 -14.24
N ALA A 29 -8.50 -3.58 -14.04
CA ALA A 29 -8.19 -2.80 -12.86
C ALA A 29 -9.41 -2.03 -12.38
N LEU A 30 -9.47 -1.78 -11.08
CA LEU A 30 -10.45 -0.89 -10.46
C LEU A 30 -9.75 0.32 -9.86
N TYR A 31 -10.28 1.50 -10.17
CA TYR A 31 -9.83 2.77 -9.63
C TYR A 31 -10.92 3.29 -8.68
N LEU A 32 -10.58 3.46 -7.41
CA LEU A 32 -11.48 3.98 -6.38
C LEU A 32 -11.08 5.40 -6.01
N ASP A 33 -11.98 6.36 -6.22
CA ASP A 33 -11.81 7.79 -5.92
C ASP A 33 -12.85 8.32 -4.92
N ARG A 34 -13.84 7.48 -4.55
CA ARG A 34 -14.84 7.87 -3.56
C ARG A 34 -14.16 8.03 -2.21
N ARG A 35 -14.39 9.17 -1.58
CA ARG A 35 -13.84 9.51 -0.26
C ARG A 35 -13.97 8.40 0.78
N ALA A 36 -15.14 7.75 0.87
CA ALA A 36 -15.37 6.67 1.83
C ALA A 36 -14.46 5.44 1.58
N ASP A 37 -14.18 5.12 0.32
CA ASP A 37 -13.27 4.04 -0.04
C ASP A 37 -11.82 4.42 0.30
N LEU A 38 -11.40 5.63 -0.08
CA LEU A 38 -10.07 6.16 0.20
C LEU A 38 -9.75 6.17 1.69
N GLU A 39 -10.68 6.61 2.54
CA GLU A 39 -10.50 6.61 4.00
C GLU A 39 -10.29 5.20 4.56
N LEU A 40 -11.05 4.21 4.07
CA LEU A 40 -10.89 2.82 4.51
C LEU A 40 -9.51 2.27 4.14
N TYR A 41 -9.07 2.47 2.90
CA TYR A 41 -7.74 2.04 2.46
C TYR A 41 -6.62 2.79 3.17
N ARG A 42 -6.82 4.06 3.56
CA ARG A 42 -5.88 4.83 4.38
C ARG A 42 -5.70 4.19 5.75
N VAL A 43 -6.78 3.82 6.42
CA VAL A 43 -6.71 3.13 7.73
C VAL A 43 -5.94 1.81 7.62
N VAL A 44 -6.14 1.06 6.52
CA VAL A 44 -5.38 -0.18 6.27
C VAL A 44 -3.89 0.13 6.08
N MET A 45 -3.54 1.15 5.30
CA MET A 45 -2.14 1.58 5.14
C MET A 45 -1.51 2.01 6.46
N GLU A 46 -2.21 2.81 7.25
CA GLU A 46 -1.72 3.27 8.55
C GLU A 46 -1.41 2.10 9.49
N ARG A 47 -2.30 1.10 9.53
CA ARG A 47 -2.06 -0.10 10.30
C ARG A 47 -0.81 -0.86 9.82
N LEU A 48 -0.62 -0.98 8.50
CA LEU A 48 0.57 -1.62 7.94
C LEU A 48 1.84 -0.86 8.30
N VAL A 49 1.82 0.47 8.23
CA VAL A 49 2.95 1.32 8.64
C VAL A 49 3.27 1.15 10.13
N VAL A 50 2.26 1.11 11.00
CA VAL A 50 2.44 0.91 12.45
C VAL A 50 3.02 -0.48 12.77
N GLN A 51 2.66 -1.49 11.98
CA GLN A 51 3.15 -2.86 12.15
C GLN A 51 4.50 -3.11 11.45
N ALA A 52 4.91 -2.23 10.54
CA ALA A 52 6.15 -2.35 9.81
C ALA A 52 7.35 -2.11 10.74
N GLU A 53 8.44 -2.82 10.45
CA GLU A 53 9.72 -2.58 11.10
C GLU A 53 10.25 -1.18 10.76
N THR A 54 11.10 -0.64 11.65
CA THR A 54 11.75 0.64 11.38
C THR A 54 12.59 0.58 10.09
N PRO A 55 12.87 1.71 9.43
CA PRO A 55 13.72 1.74 8.24
C PRO A 55 15.08 1.06 8.47
N GLU A 56 15.68 1.25 9.64
CA GLU A 56 16.96 0.65 10.02
C GLU A 56 16.84 -0.88 10.13
N ARG A 57 15.84 -1.36 10.88
CA ARG A 57 15.64 -2.80 11.09
C ARG A 57 15.22 -3.52 9.81
N SER A 58 14.37 -2.90 9.00
CA SER A 58 14.00 -3.40 7.66
C SER A 58 15.23 -3.59 6.78
N ARG A 59 16.17 -2.65 6.77
CA ARG A 59 17.42 -2.76 5.99
C ARG A 59 18.34 -3.87 6.49
N GLU A 60 18.43 -4.09 7.81
CA GLU A 60 19.16 -5.22 8.37
C GLU A 60 18.57 -6.56 7.92
N LEU A 61 17.25 -6.72 8.05
CA LEU A 61 16.55 -7.94 7.63
C LEU A 61 16.78 -8.23 6.14
N LEU A 62 16.70 -7.22 5.28
CA LEU A 62 16.94 -7.38 3.84
C LEU A 62 18.39 -7.81 3.54
N ARG A 63 19.38 -7.25 4.23
CA ARG A 63 20.79 -7.66 4.05
C ARG A 63 21.03 -9.10 4.51
N GLU A 64 20.51 -9.45 5.69
CA GLU A 64 20.60 -10.83 6.21
C GLU A 64 20.05 -11.85 5.21
N LYS A 65 18.91 -11.55 4.56
CA LYS A 65 18.33 -12.44 3.55
C LYS A 65 19.08 -12.43 2.22
N ALA A 66 19.68 -11.31 1.82
CA ALA A 66 20.47 -11.23 0.59
C ALA A 66 21.78 -12.02 0.68
N GLU A 67 22.40 -12.12 1.86
CA GLU A 67 23.62 -12.92 2.09
C GLU A 67 23.36 -14.43 2.17
N LEU A 68 22.10 -14.85 2.32
CA LEU A 68 21.66 -16.24 2.33
C LEU A 68 21.34 -16.79 0.93
N LEU A 69 21.47 -15.98 -0.13
CA LEU A 69 21.33 -16.34 -1.54
C LEU A 69 22.69 -16.47 -2.22
#